data_AF-A0A6G1R4L5-F1
#
_entry.id   AF-A0A6G1R4L5-F1
#
_cell.length_a   1.000
_cell.length_b   1.000
_cell.length_c   1.000
_cell.angle_alpha   90.00
_cell.angle_beta   90.00
_cell.angle_gamma   90.00
#
_symmetry.space_group_name_H-M   'P 1'
#
loop_
_entity.id
_entity.type
_entity.pdbx_description
1 polymer ?
#
loop_
_entity_poly.entity_id
_entity_poly.type
_entity_poly.pdbx_seq_one_letter_code
_entity_poly.pdbx_strand_id
1 'polypeptide(L)'
;LEAKCVFNEEFKYILLPVSYGLVFLVGLPLNSWALWMFISRIRPWNATTTYMFNLAVSDTLYVLSLPTLVYYYADRNNWPFGKWLCKIVRFLFYANLYS
;
A
#
# COMPACT_ATOMS: atom_id res chain seq x y z
N LEU A 1 -24.13 31.30 -16.38
CA LEU A 1 -23.00 30.60 -17.02
C LEU A 1 -22.21 29.95 -15.88
N GLU A 2 -22.43 28.67 -15.60
CA GLU A 2 -21.71 27.98 -14.51
C GLU A 2 -20.31 27.62 -15.01
N ALA A 3 -19.28 28.23 -14.41
CA ALA A 3 -17.91 27.84 -14.64
C ALA A 3 -17.68 26.45 -14.03
N LYS A 4 -17.76 25.39 -14.84
CA LYS A 4 -17.30 24.07 -14.45
C LYS A 4 -15.78 24.12 -14.34
N CYS A 5 -15.24 24.14 -13.13
CA CYS A 5 -13.82 23.87 -12.91
C CYS A 5 -13.52 22.45 -13.40
N VAL A 6 -12.91 22.34 -14.58
CA VAL A 6 -12.40 21.08 -15.11
C VAL A 6 -11.11 20.79 -14.36
N PHE A 7 -11.20 20.02 -13.28
CA PHE A 7 -10.02 19.43 -12.67
C PHE A 7 -9.38 18.50 -13.70
N ASN A 8 -8.24 18.91 -14.25
CA ASN A 8 -7.48 18.07 -15.16
C ASN A 8 -6.78 16.97 -14.32
N GLU A 9 -7.48 15.86 -14.10
CA GLU A 9 -7.00 14.74 -13.29
C GLU A 9 -6.05 13.82 -14.05
N GLU A 10 -5.69 14.11 -15.30
CA GLU A 10 -4.76 13.31 -16.11
C GLU A 10 -3.43 13.02 -15.38
N PHE A 11 -2.94 13.98 -14.60
CA PHE A 11 -1.74 13.82 -13.78
C PHE A 11 -1.85 12.64 -12.78
N LYS A 12 -3.05 12.34 -12.26
CA LYS A 12 -3.27 11.20 -11.36
C LYS A 12 -2.99 9.87 -12.08
N TYR A 13 -3.36 9.75 -13.34
CA TYR A 13 -3.22 8.49 -14.09
C TYR A 13 -1.77 8.16 -14.45
N ILE A 14 -0.86 9.12 -14.38
CA ILE A 14 0.58 8.90 -14.57
C ILE A 14 1.27 8.80 -13.21
N LEU A 15 0.98 9.74 -12.32
CA LEU A 15 1.69 9.88 -11.05
C LEU A 15 1.33 8.75 -10.06
N LEU A 16 0.07 8.27 -10.04
CA LEU A 16 -0.32 7.13 -9.20
C LEU A 16 0.38 5.83 -9.62
N PRO A 17 0.30 5.34 -10.87
CA PRO A 17 0.95 4.08 -11.21
C PRO A 17 2.48 4.17 -11.14
N VAL A 18 3.09 5.32 -11.43
CA VAL A 18 4.54 5.50 -11.27
C VAL A 18 4.95 5.46 -9.79
N SER A 19 4.28 6.23 -8.93
CA SER A 19 4.57 6.24 -7.49
C SER A 19 4.31 4.88 -6.86
N TYR A 20 3.19 4.22 -7.19
CA TYR A 20 2.87 2.88 -6.72
C TYR A 20 3.82 1.81 -7.26
N GLY A 21 4.27 1.93 -8.51
CA GLY A 21 5.29 1.06 -9.09
C GLY A 21 6.64 1.20 -8.40
N LEU A 22 7.07 2.44 -8.09
CA LEU A 22 8.30 2.70 -7.34
C LEU A 22 8.21 2.15 -5.91
N VAL A 23 7.11 2.42 -5.21
CA VAL A 23 6.85 1.87 -3.87
C VAL A 23 6.80 0.35 -3.90
N PHE A 24 6.29 -0.25 -4.98
CA PHE A 24 6.33 -1.70 -5.15
C PHE A 24 7.74 -2.24 -5.32
N LEU A 25 8.51 -1.69 -6.26
CA LEU A 25 9.86 -2.17 -6.55
C LEU A 25 10.83 -1.97 -5.39
N VAL A 26 10.68 -0.88 -4.63
CA VAL A 26 11.58 -0.56 -3.51
C VAL A 26 11.04 -1.13 -2.19
N GLY A 27 9.75 -0.99 -1.94
CA GLY A 27 9.10 -1.36 -0.68
C GLY A 27 9.03 -2.87 -0.46
N LEU A 28 8.80 -3.68 -1.49
CA LEU A 28 8.81 -5.15 -1.34
C LEU A 28 10.16 -5.69 -0.85
N PRO A 29 11.29 -5.43 -1.53
CA PRO A 29 12.57 -5.99 -1.11
C PRO A 29 13.02 -5.44 0.24
N LEU A 30 12.83 -4.14 0.51
CA LEU A 30 13.20 -3.56 1.81
C LEU A 30 12.38 -4.15 2.97
N ASN A 31 11.06 -4.20 2.86
CA ASN A 31 10.21 -4.70 3.94
C ASN A 31 10.33 -6.23 4.09
N SER A 32 10.46 -6.97 2.99
CA SER A 32 10.71 -8.41 3.04
C SER A 32 12.06 -8.73 3.70
N TRP A 33 13.09 -7.95 3.40
CA TRP A 33 14.40 -8.07 4.04
C TRP A 33 14.35 -7.72 5.53
N ALA A 34 13.62 -6.67 5.91
CA ALA A 34 13.40 -6.30 7.29
C ALA A 34 12.67 -7.42 8.07
N LEU A 35 11.59 -7.97 7.50
CA LEU A 35 10.88 -9.12 8.07
C LEU A 35 11.80 -10.33 8.26
N TRP A 36 12.61 -10.65 7.25
CA TRP A 36 13.60 -11.71 7.32
C TRP A 36 14.61 -11.49 8.46
N MET A 37 15.12 -10.26 8.60
CA MET A 37 16.02 -9.88 9.68
C MET A 37 15.35 -9.99 11.06
N PHE A 38 14.11 -9.53 11.21
CA PHE A 38 13.37 -9.62 12.46
C PHE A 38 13.15 -11.07 12.90
N ILE A 39 12.77 -11.95 11.97
CA ILE A 39 12.53 -13.37 12.26
C ILE A 39 13.84 -14.12 12.52
N SER A 40 14.88 -13.85 11.72
CA SER A 40 16.11 -14.67 11.72
C SER A 40 17.19 -14.19 12.68
N ARG A 41 17.25 -12.88 12.96
CA ARG A 41 18.37 -12.26 13.70
C ARG A 41 17.97 -11.61 15.02
N ILE A 42 16.71 -11.20 15.16
CA ILE A 42 16.26 -10.45 16.34
C ILE A 42 15.52 -11.41 17.29
N ARG A 43 16.27 -11.88 18.29
CA ARG A 43 15.74 -12.40 19.56
C ARG A 43 16.55 -11.80 20.70
N PRO A 44 15.92 -11.40 21.83
CA PRO A 44 14.51 -11.56 22.21
C PRO A 44 13.57 -10.49 21.61
N TRP A 45 12.28 -10.81 21.54
CA TRP A 45 11.25 -9.88 21.08
C TRP A 45 10.77 -9.03 22.25
N ASN A 46 10.98 -7.72 22.14
CA ASN A 46 10.51 -6.71 23.08
C ASN A 46 9.35 -5.93 22.44
N ALA A 47 8.64 -5.11 23.24
CA ALA A 47 7.50 -4.33 22.74
C ALA A 47 7.84 -3.50 21.49
N THR A 48 9.04 -2.89 21.44
CA THR A 48 9.52 -2.11 20.30
C THR A 48 9.72 -2.96 19.05
N THR A 49 10.33 -4.15 19.16
CA THR A 49 10.57 -5.01 17.99
C THR A 49 9.28 -5.65 17.48
N THR A 50 8.31 -5.95 18.35
CA THR A 50 6.96 -6.34 17.93
C THR A 50 6.25 -5.24 17.15
N TYR A 51 6.34 -3.98 17.62
CA TYR A 51 5.75 -2.85 16.91
C TYR A 51 6.40 -2.65 15.53
N MET A 52 7.74 -2.68 15.46
CA MET A 52 8.48 -2.57 14.19
C MET A 52 8.18 -3.74 13.23
N PHE A 53 8.01 -4.95 13.75
CA PHE A 53 7.62 -6.10 12.94
C PHE A 53 6.23 -5.91 12.34
N ASN A 54 5.26 -5.48 13.16
CA ASN A 54 3.88 -5.27 12.72
C ASN A 54 3.76 -4.12 11.69
N LEU A 55 4.63 -3.11 11.83
CA LEU A 55 4.80 -2.04 10.85
C LEU A 55 5.31 -2.62 9.51
N ALA A 56 6.41 -3.36 9.51
CA ALA A 56 6.97 -3.98 8.30
C ALA A 56 6.00 -4.97 7.61
N VAL A 57 5.21 -5.72 8.38
CA VAL A 57 4.11 -6.56 7.84
C VAL A 57 3.07 -5.68 7.13
N SER A 58 2.64 -4.58 7.76
CA SER A 58 1.64 -3.68 7.22
C SER A 58 2.12 -2.98 5.93
N ASP A 59 3.37 -2.53 5.90
CA ASP A 59 4.00 -1.97 4.69
C ASP A 59 4.03 -2.99 3.55
N THR A 60 4.44 -4.22 3.84
CA THR A 60 4.51 -5.28 2.81
C THR A 60 3.13 -5.61 2.25
N LEU A 61 2.12 -5.73 3.12
CA LEU A 61 0.73 -5.97 2.71
C LEU A 61 0.16 -4.80 1.90
N TYR A 62 0.49 -3.56 2.28
CA TYR A 62 0.10 -2.36 1.55
C TYR A 62 0.71 -2.36 0.13
N VAL A 63 2.01 -2.61 0.04
CA VAL A 63 2.73 -2.68 -1.23
C VAL A 63 2.12 -3.76 -2.15
N LEU A 64 1.79 -4.94 -1.61
CA LEU A 64 1.14 -6.01 -2.37
C LEU A 64 -0.29 -5.67 -2.82
N SER A 65 -0.97 -4.76 -2.13
CA SER A 65 -2.34 -4.33 -2.47
C SER A 65 -2.40 -3.14 -3.43
N LEU A 66 -1.28 -2.45 -3.69
CA LEU A 66 -1.18 -1.40 -4.71
C LEU A 66 -1.59 -1.86 -6.12
N PRO A 67 -1.11 -2.98 -6.69
CA PRO A 67 -1.49 -3.40 -8.04
C PRO A 67 -2.98 -3.73 -8.17
N THR A 68 -3.60 -4.27 -7.12
CA THR A 68 -5.06 -4.52 -7.11
C THR A 68 -5.86 -3.23 -7.04
N LEU A 69 -5.36 -2.21 -6.33
CA LEU A 69 -5.96 -0.87 -6.30
C LEU A 69 -5.87 -0.18 -7.67
N VAL A 70 -4.72 -0.26 -8.36
CA VAL A 70 -4.55 0.28 -9.71
C VAL A 70 -5.52 -0.39 -10.69
N TYR A 71 -5.64 -1.72 -10.62
CA TYR A 71 -6.59 -2.46 -11.44
C TYR A 71 -8.04 -2.03 -11.19
N TYR A 72 -8.41 -1.81 -9.92
CA TYR A 72 -9.77 -1.33 -9.57
C TYR A 72 -10.11 0.04 -10.14
N TYR A 73 -9.16 0.99 -10.07
CA TYR A 73 -9.35 2.31 -10.66
C TYR A 73 -9.39 2.25 -12.19
N ALA A 74 -8.63 1.32 -12.80
CA ALA A 74 -8.63 1.11 -14.25
C ALA A 74 -9.93 0.45 -14.76
N ASP A 75 -10.49 -0.52 -14.03
CA ASP A 75 -11.70 -1.28 -14.44
C ASP A 75 -13.02 -0.58 -14.06
N ARG A 76 -13.03 0.77 -14.04
CA ARG A 76 -14.22 1.58 -13.72
C ARG A 76 -14.98 1.13 -12.47
N ASN A 77 -14.26 0.92 -11.37
CA ASN A 77 -14.86 0.67 -10.05
C ASN A 77 -15.47 -0.74 -9.89
N ASN A 78 -15.11 -1.69 -10.75
CA ASN A 78 -15.52 -3.08 -10.69
C ASN A 78 -14.45 -3.89 -9.93
N TRP A 79 -14.78 -4.39 -8.73
CA TRP A 79 -13.82 -5.08 -7.83
C TRP A 79 -14.11 -6.59 -7.79
N PRO A 80 -13.37 -7.43 -8.53
CA PRO A 80 -13.60 -8.88 -8.56
C PRO A 80 -13.02 -9.62 -7.33
N PHE A 81 -12.09 -9.02 -6.59
CA PHE A 81 -11.38 -9.66 -5.47
C PHE A 81 -12.20 -9.71 -4.15
N GLY A 82 -13.46 -9.30 -4.17
CA GLY A 82 -14.37 -9.34 -3.01
C GLY A 82 -14.20 -8.21 -1.97
N LYS A 83 -15.26 -7.95 -1.19
CA LYS A 83 -15.36 -6.80 -0.25
C LYS A 83 -14.30 -6.80 0.85
N TRP A 84 -13.81 -7.98 1.25
CA TRP A 84 -12.80 -8.15 2.29
C TRP A 84 -11.47 -7.50 1.91
N LEU A 85 -10.97 -7.78 0.72
CA LEU A 85 -9.72 -7.18 0.24
C LEU A 85 -9.85 -5.66 0.09
N CYS A 86 -10.96 -5.15 -0.44
CA CYS A 86 -11.20 -3.71 -0.52
C CYS A 86 -11.11 -3.01 0.85
N LYS A 87 -11.67 -3.62 1.90
CA LYS A 87 -11.62 -3.09 3.27
C LYS A 87 -10.21 -3.13 3.85
N ILE A 88 -9.47 -4.21 3.58
CA ILE A 88 -8.06 -4.36 3.97
C ILE A 88 -7.18 -3.33 3.27
N VAL A 89 -7.30 -3.13 1.95
CA VAL A 89 -6.52 -2.14 1.20
C VAL A 89 -6.76 -0.72 1.74
N ARG A 90 -8.03 -0.35 1.96
CA ARG A 90 -8.38 0.94 2.58
C ARG A 90 -7.79 1.07 3.98
N PHE A 91 -7.95 0.03 4.81
CA PHE A 91 -7.42 0.04 6.16
C PHE A 91 -5.90 0.20 6.17
N LEU A 92 -5.18 -0.53 5.31
CA LEU A 92 -3.73 -0.43 5.15
C LEU A 92 -3.30 0.96 4.68
N PHE A 93 -4.03 1.57 3.73
CA PHE A 93 -3.73 2.93 3.27
C PHE A 93 -3.86 3.94 4.43
N TYR A 94 -4.95 3.88 5.19
CA TYR A 94 -5.14 4.74 6.36
C TYR A 94 -4.13 4.44 7.46
N ALA A 95 -3.84 3.17 7.74
CA ALA A 95 -2.89 2.78 8.77
C ALA A 95 -1.47 3.25 8.42
N ASN A 96 -1.03 3.15 7.16
CA ASN A 96 0.27 3.67 6.74
C ASN A 96 0.34 5.20 6.78
N LEU A 97 -0.76 5.89 6.50
CA LEU A 97 -0.80 7.35 6.44
C LEU A 97 -0.93 8.00 7.83
N TYR A 98 -1.44 7.26 8.82
CA TYR A 98 -1.65 7.70 10.21
C TYR A 98 -0.79 6.95 11.24
N SER A 99 0.13 6.07 10.82
CA SER A 99 1.12 5.42 11.72
C SER A 99 2.27 6.36 12.08
#